data_AF-A0A3A8YV96-F1
#
_entry.id   AF-A0A3A8YV96-F1
#
_cell.length_a   1.000
_cell.length_b   1.000
_cell.length_c   1.000
_cell.angle_alpha   90.00
_cell.angle_beta   90.00
_cell.angle_gamma   90.00
#
_symmetry.space_group_name_H-M   'P 1'
#
loop_
_entity.id
_entity.type
_entity.pdbx_description
1 polymer ?
#
loop_
_entity_poly.entity_id
_entity_poly.type
_entity_poly.pdbx_seq_one_letter_code
_entity_poly.pdbx_strand_id
1 'polypeptide(L)'
;MTDGIIKGTGNSRYLKSVANVMSLYPEYTDFLRALAEGTFPVDLYGINAGGWQVRGNDINKASLLTDAVETAIWGSAANRTVSQALQQLRNLISGLSNDMRVRVIDTWGSYIGDGGKRRSLTFPFTPHFLFVLGTSGAYALFIRDADIYTTNNDSHISYVKVIWSDRSVEWVGNYSTSHLIGCNIANQKYYYYAVGY
;
A
#
# COMPACT_ATOMS: atom_id res chain seq x y z
N MET A 1 -6.46 -20.77 -11.94
CA MET A 1 -6.00 -22.14 -12.28
C MET A 1 -7.10 -23.11 -11.90
N THR A 2 -7.28 -24.17 -12.68
CA THR A 2 -8.22 -25.25 -12.42
C THR A 2 -7.43 -26.50 -12.07
N ASP A 3 -7.82 -27.20 -11.02
CA ASP A 3 -7.17 -28.43 -10.60
C ASP A 3 -7.46 -29.57 -11.57
N GLY A 4 -6.46 -30.43 -11.78
CA GLY A 4 -6.63 -31.64 -12.58
C GLY A 4 -7.12 -32.80 -11.73
N ILE A 5 -8.17 -33.49 -12.19
CA ILE A 5 -8.73 -34.68 -11.53
C ILE A 5 -8.56 -35.89 -12.45
N ILE A 6 -7.72 -36.85 -12.04
CA ILE A 6 -7.55 -38.12 -12.74
C ILE A 6 -8.70 -39.07 -12.39
N LYS A 7 -9.11 -39.93 -13.34
CA LYS A 7 -10.16 -40.94 -13.11
C LYS A 7 -9.71 -42.14 -12.27
N GLY A 8 -8.41 -42.28 -12.02
CA GLY A 8 -7.84 -43.44 -11.32
C GLY A 8 -7.77 -44.73 -12.16
N THR A 9 -8.06 -44.67 -13.46
CA THR A 9 -8.11 -45.81 -14.38
C THR A 9 -6.74 -46.26 -14.94
N GLY A 10 -5.64 -45.71 -14.42
CA GLY A 10 -4.28 -46.08 -14.83
C GLY A 10 -3.85 -45.62 -16.23
N ASN A 11 -4.63 -44.77 -16.91
CA ASN A 11 -4.38 -44.37 -18.31
C ASN A 11 -4.34 -42.84 -18.51
N SER A 12 -3.98 -42.07 -17.50
CA SER A 12 -3.95 -40.58 -17.55
C SER A 12 -2.80 -40.02 -18.39
N ARG A 13 -1.76 -40.83 -18.65
CA ARG A 13 -0.57 -40.49 -19.42
C ARG A 13 -0.26 -41.59 -20.43
N TYR A 14 0.32 -41.18 -21.56
CA TYR A 14 0.98 -42.12 -22.46
C TYR A 14 2.44 -42.27 -22.07
N LEU A 15 2.96 -43.50 -22.15
CA LEU A 15 4.38 -43.80 -22.00
C LEU A 15 4.95 -44.07 -23.40
N LYS A 16 6.14 -43.55 -23.68
CA LYS A 16 6.94 -43.98 -24.84
C LYS A 16 8.34 -44.35 -24.37
N SER A 17 9.02 -45.20 -25.13
CA SER A 17 10.43 -45.49 -24.94
C SER A 17 11.23 -44.99 -26.14
N VAL A 18 12.54 -45.23 -26.14
CA VAL A 18 13.43 -44.95 -27.26
C VAL A 18 13.08 -45.83 -28.47
N ALA A 19 13.30 -45.30 -29.68
CA ALA A 19 12.89 -45.97 -30.91
C ALA A 19 13.55 -47.36 -31.10
N ASN A 20 14.75 -47.56 -30.57
CA ASN A 20 15.51 -48.81 -30.62
C ASN A 20 15.32 -49.72 -29.39
N VAL A 21 14.25 -49.52 -28.60
CA VAL A 21 14.02 -50.27 -27.34
C VAL A 21 14.04 -51.79 -27.55
N MET A 22 13.52 -52.28 -28.67
CA MET A 22 13.51 -53.70 -29.03
C MET A 22 14.90 -54.27 -29.28
N SER A 23 15.88 -53.43 -29.63
CA SER A 23 17.28 -53.83 -29.79
C SER A 23 18.07 -53.73 -28.48
N LEU A 24 17.69 -52.81 -27.58
CA LEU A 24 18.34 -52.62 -26.28
C LEU A 24 17.92 -53.69 -25.27
N TYR A 25 16.65 -54.10 -25.32
CA TYR A 25 16.07 -55.12 -24.44
C TYR A 25 15.35 -56.15 -25.29
N PRO A 26 16.10 -57.01 -26.01
CA PRO A 26 15.51 -57.98 -26.94
C PRO A 26 14.71 -59.06 -26.21
N GLU A 27 15.10 -59.37 -24.97
CA GLU A 27 14.46 -60.40 -24.15
C GLU A 27 13.61 -59.78 -23.04
N TYR A 28 12.49 -60.45 -22.73
CA TYR A 28 11.56 -60.00 -21.69
C TYR A 28 12.20 -59.92 -20.30
N THR A 29 13.17 -60.80 -20.01
CA THR A 29 13.90 -60.81 -18.74
C THR A 29 14.84 -59.62 -18.58
N ASP A 30 15.45 -59.14 -19.66
CA ASP A 30 16.30 -57.94 -19.64
C ASP A 30 15.45 -56.68 -19.52
N PHE A 31 14.27 -56.65 -20.16
CA PHE A 31 13.26 -55.61 -19.95
C PHE A 31 12.81 -55.54 -18.47
N LEU A 32 12.43 -56.67 -17.87
CA LEU A 32 12.02 -56.71 -16.47
C LEU A 32 13.14 -56.30 -15.51
N ARG A 33 14.38 -56.70 -15.81
CA ARG A 33 15.55 -56.30 -15.02
C ARG A 33 15.77 -54.79 -15.08
N ALA A 34 15.73 -54.20 -16.28
CA ALA A 34 15.87 -52.77 -16.46
C ALA A 34 14.74 -51.98 -15.77
N LEU A 35 13.52 -52.52 -15.74
CA LEU A 35 12.42 -51.93 -14.96
C LEU A 35 12.68 -52.01 -13.45
N ALA A 36 13.10 -53.16 -12.94
CA ALA A 36 13.39 -53.36 -11.51
C ALA A 36 14.58 -52.50 -11.02
N GLU A 37 15.56 -52.28 -11.89
CA GLU A 37 16.73 -51.44 -11.63
C GLU A 37 16.48 -49.94 -11.89
N GLY A 38 15.32 -49.58 -12.47
CA GLY A 38 14.98 -48.19 -12.81
C GLY A 38 15.79 -47.61 -13.96
N THR A 39 16.36 -48.45 -14.82
CA THR A 39 17.19 -48.06 -15.97
C THR A 39 16.45 -48.10 -17.31
N PHE A 40 15.23 -48.68 -17.34
CA PHE A 40 14.43 -48.71 -18.55
C PHE A 40 14.01 -47.29 -18.99
N PRO A 41 14.39 -46.84 -20.20
CA PRO A 41 14.10 -45.48 -20.64
C PRO A 41 12.62 -45.32 -20.93
N VAL A 42 11.97 -44.40 -20.23
CA VAL A 42 10.56 -44.05 -20.43
C VAL A 42 10.38 -42.54 -20.40
N ASP A 43 9.69 -42.01 -21.41
CA ASP A 43 9.22 -40.64 -21.46
C ASP A 43 7.70 -40.61 -21.23
N LEU A 44 7.23 -39.56 -20.55
CA LEU A 44 5.80 -39.23 -20.54
C LEU A 44 5.44 -38.58 -21.89
N TYR A 45 4.82 -39.34 -22.78
CA TYR A 45 4.48 -38.92 -24.15
C TYR A 45 3.27 -37.97 -24.25
N GLY A 46 2.80 -37.47 -23.11
CA GLY A 46 1.70 -36.52 -23.04
C GLY A 46 0.53 -37.03 -22.23
N ILE A 47 -0.58 -36.31 -22.36
CA ILE A 47 -1.80 -36.51 -21.59
C ILE A 47 -2.81 -37.29 -22.44
N ASN A 48 -3.38 -38.34 -21.87
CA ASN A 48 -4.54 -39.00 -22.45
C ASN A 48 -5.81 -38.37 -21.90
N ALA A 49 -6.52 -37.57 -22.70
CA ALA A 49 -7.76 -36.91 -22.28
C ALA A 49 -8.80 -37.87 -21.68
N GLY A 50 -8.88 -39.11 -22.16
CA GLY A 50 -9.82 -40.12 -21.66
C GLY A 50 -9.60 -40.52 -20.20
N GLY A 51 -8.37 -40.40 -19.69
CA GLY A 51 -7.99 -40.74 -18.31
C GLY A 51 -8.20 -39.62 -17.29
N TRP A 52 -8.69 -38.45 -17.72
CA TRP A 52 -8.96 -37.31 -16.84
C TRP A 52 -10.47 -37.06 -16.74
N GLN A 53 -10.94 -36.80 -15.53
CA GLN A 53 -12.29 -36.32 -15.28
C GLN A 53 -12.35 -34.80 -15.50
N VAL A 54 -11.32 -34.09 -15.05
CA VAL A 54 -11.12 -32.66 -15.31
C VAL A 54 -9.65 -32.46 -15.69
N ARG A 55 -9.39 -31.89 -16.87
CA ARG A 55 -8.04 -31.51 -17.25
C ARG A 55 -7.71 -30.16 -16.60
N GLY A 56 -6.69 -30.15 -15.74
CA GLY A 56 -6.19 -28.92 -15.13
C GLY A 56 -5.51 -28.01 -16.17
N ASN A 57 -5.34 -26.74 -15.82
CA ASN A 57 -4.53 -25.84 -16.64
C ASN A 57 -3.05 -26.24 -16.55
N ASP A 58 -2.34 -26.24 -17.68
CA ASP A 58 -0.90 -26.47 -17.67
C ASP A 58 -0.20 -25.31 -16.92
N ILE A 59 0.68 -25.65 -15.97
CA ILE A 59 1.45 -24.64 -15.23
C ILE A 59 2.59 -24.16 -16.13
N ASN A 60 2.48 -22.95 -16.64
CA ASN A 60 3.48 -22.29 -17.48
C ASN A 60 3.48 -20.77 -17.23
N LYS A 61 4.34 -20.03 -17.94
CA LYS A 61 4.39 -18.56 -17.80
C LYS A 61 3.01 -17.93 -18.04
N ALA A 62 2.34 -18.27 -19.13
CA ALA A 62 1.05 -17.68 -19.48
C ALA A 62 -0.03 -17.97 -18.43
N SER A 63 0.04 -19.08 -17.70
CA SER A 63 -0.90 -19.39 -16.62
C SER A 63 -0.59 -18.69 -15.29
N LEU A 64 0.66 -18.28 -15.06
CA LEU A 64 1.14 -17.70 -13.79
C LEU A 64 1.37 -16.18 -13.85
N LEU A 65 1.81 -15.66 -14.99
CA LEU A 65 2.09 -14.26 -15.26
C LEU A 65 1.70 -13.95 -16.70
N THR A 66 0.45 -13.51 -16.88
CA THR A 66 -0.07 -13.15 -18.21
C THR A 66 0.59 -11.86 -18.71
N ASP A 67 0.61 -11.67 -20.03
CA ASP A 67 1.15 -10.44 -20.64
C ASP A 67 0.38 -9.18 -20.21
N ALA A 68 -0.91 -9.33 -19.88
CA ALA A 68 -1.72 -8.26 -19.29
C ALA A 68 -1.19 -7.86 -17.90
N VAL A 69 -0.83 -8.83 -17.06
CA VAL A 69 -0.25 -8.57 -15.73
C VAL A 69 1.16 -7.99 -15.87
N GLU A 70 1.98 -8.47 -16.80
CA GLU A 70 3.28 -7.84 -17.07
C GLU A 70 3.11 -6.37 -17.47
N THR A 71 2.18 -6.09 -18.37
CA THR A 71 1.93 -4.72 -18.83
C THR A 71 1.47 -3.83 -17.67
N ALA A 72 0.68 -4.34 -16.73
CA ALA A 72 0.28 -3.60 -15.54
C ALA A 72 1.46 -3.29 -14.59
N ILE A 73 2.44 -4.18 -14.48
CA ILE A 73 3.59 -4.01 -13.57
C ILE A 73 4.70 -3.14 -14.20
N TRP A 74 4.97 -3.27 -15.50
CA TRP A 74 6.12 -2.64 -16.17
C TRP A 74 5.76 -1.73 -17.35
N GLY A 75 4.49 -1.58 -17.70
CA GLY A 75 4.05 -0.83 -18.89
C GLY A 75 4.28 -1.55 -20.22
N SER A 76 4.85 -2.76 -20.20
CA SER A 76 5.06 -3.61 -21.38
C SER A 76 5.20 -5.09 -21.01
N ALA A 77 4.76 -5.97 -21.91
CA ALA A 77 5.07 -7.39 -21.84
C ALA A 77 6.43 -7.68 -22.49
N ALA A 78 7.30 -8.42 -21.80
CA ALA A 78 8.64 -8.74 -22.29
C ALA A 78 9.13 -10.14 -21.86
N ASN A 79 8.21 -11.09 -21.67
CA ASN A 79 8.56 -12.47 -21.29
C ASN A 79 9.35 -12.59 -19.99
N ARG A 80 9.00 -11.76 -19.01
CA ARG A 80 9.63 -11.80 -17.69
C ARG A 80 9.21 -13.05 -16.92
N THR A 81 10.08 -13.51 -16.04
CA THR A 81 9.81 -14.67 -15.18
C THR A 81 8.93 -14.28 -13.99
N VAL A 82 8.27 -15.27 -13.37
CA VAL A 82 7.52 -15.06 -12.12
C VAL A 82 8.44 -14.50 -11.01
N SER A 83 9.68 -14.96 -10.93
CA SER A 83 10.66 -14.43 -9.97
C SER A 83 10.96 -12.95 -10.18
N GLN A 84 11.07 -12.49 -11.44
CA GLN A 84 11.23 -11.07 -11.75
C GLN A 84 10.00 -10.25 -11.37
N ALA A 85 8.79 -10.80 -11.51
CA ALA A 85 7.56 -10.14 -11.04
C ALA A 85 7.53 -9.97 -9.52
N LEU A 86 7.87 -11.02 -8.77
CA LEU A 86 7.94 -10.95 -7.32
C LEU A 86 9.01 -9.97 -6.85
N GLN A 87 10.16 -9.92 -7.53
CA GLN A 87 11.22 -8.96 -7.23
C GLN A 87 10.77 -7.52 -7.52
N GLN A 88 10.08 -7.28 -8.65
CA GLN A 88 9.56 -5.96 -8.97
C GLN A 88 8.49 -5.51 -7.97
N LEU A 89 7.58 -6.40 -7.57
CA LEU A 89 6.60 -6.10 -6.53
C LEU A 89 7.29 -5.70 -5.23
N ARG A 90 8.33 -6.44 -4.81
CA ARG A 90 9.15 -6.07 -3.66
C ARG A 90 9.79 -4.69 -3.83
N ASN A 91 10.35 -4.40 -5.01
CA ASN A 91 10.98 -3.11 -5.28
C ASN A 91 9.98 -1.95 -5.25
N LEU A 92 8.78 -2.15 -5.82
CA LEU A 92 7.69 -1.18 -5.75
C LEU A 92 7.27 -0.97 -4.30
N ILE A 93 7.09 -2.03 -3.52
CA ILE A 93 6.75 -1.96 -2.09
C ILE A 93 7.86 -1.29 -1.27
N SER A 94 9.14 -1.57 -1.55
CA SER A 94 10.25 -0.92 -0.84
C SER A 94 10.52 0.51 -1.31
N GLY A 95 10.13 0.83 -2.54
CA GLY A 95 10.20 2.16 -3.13
C GLY A 95 9.03 3.05 -2.72
N LEU A 96 7.93 2.46 -2.25
CA LEU A 96 7.02 3.12 -1.33
C LEU A 96 7.81 3.34 -0.04
N SER A 97 8.42 4.52 0.07
CA SER A 97 9.12 5.00 1.26
C SER A 97 8.25 4.81 2.51
N ASN A 98 8.83 5.04 3.68
CA ASN A 98 8.13 5.22 4.96
C ASN A 98 7.02 6.33 4.95
N ASP A 99 6.60 6.82 3.78
CA ASP A 99 5.47 7.70 3.48
C ASP A 99 4.13 6.97 3.37
N MET A 100 3.99 5.79 3.98
CA MET A 100 2.71 5.44 4.60
C MET A 100 2.45 6.31 5.85
N ARG A 101 2.81 7.59 5.81
CA ARG A 101 2.24 8.61 6.69
C ARG A 101 0.83 8.81 6.16
N VAL A 102 -0.12 8.29 6.92
CA VAL A 102 -1.55 8.62 6.95
C VAL A 102 -1.85 9.81 6.04
N ARG A 103 -2.72 9.62 5.04
CA ARG A 103 -3.25 10.68 4.16
C ARG A 103 -3.38 11.97 4.97
N VAL A 104 -2.42 12.88 4.78
CA VAL A 104 -2.42 14.16 5.47
C VAL A 104 -3.54 14.96 4.84
N ILE A 105 -4.59 15.25 5.60
CA ILE A 105 -5.69 16.10 5.16
C ILE A 105 -5.42 17.49 5.70
N ASP A 106 -5.42 18.47 4.80
CA ASP A 106 -5.24 19.86 5.14
C ASP A 106 -6.45 20.71 4.77
N THR A 107 -6.57 21.86 5.43
CA THR A 107 -7.54 22.88 5.06
C THR A 107 -6.96 24.27 5.32
N TRP A 108 -7.39 25.23 4.53
CA TRP A 108 -7.14 26.65 4.77
C TRP A 108 -8.47 27.39 4.84
N GLY A 109 -8.49 28.48 5.59
CA GLY A 109 -9.68 29.31 5.69
C GLY A 109 -9.39 30.64 6.36
N SER A 110 -10.45 31.34 6.74
CA SER A 110 -10.34 32.62 7.44
C SER A 110 -11.48 32.81 8.43
N TYR A 111 -11.25 33.65 9.44
CA TYR A 111 -12.27 34.10 10.38
C TYR A 111 -12.07 35.59 10.72
N ILE A 112 -13.12 36.22 11.24
CA ILE A 112 -13.06 37.58 11.79
C ILE A 112 -13.01 37.48 13.32
N GLY A 113 -12.02 38.13 13.92
CA GLY A 113 -11.86 38.22 15.36
C GLY A 113 -13.03 38.94 16.02
N ASP A 114 -13.46 38.49 17.20
CA ASP A 114 -14.63 39.01 17.92
C ASP A 114 -14.25 39.75 19.21
N GLY A 115 -12.95 39.87 19.51
CA GLY A 115 -12.45 40.49 20.73
C GLY A 115 -12.53 39.59 21.97
N GLY A 116 -13.07 38.38 21.82
CA GLY A 116 -13.30 37.43 22.90
C GLY A 116 -12.02 36.80 23.45
N LYS A 117 -12.14 36.27 24.66
CA LYS A 117 -11.07 35.52 25.35
C LYS A 117 -10.69 34.21 24.67
N ARG A 118 -11.68 33.60 24.01
CA ARG A 118 -11.61 32.24 23.51
C ARG A 118 -11.90 32.27 22.02
N ARG A 119 -11.16 31.45 21.29
CA ARG A 119 -11.43 31.19 19.88
C ARG A 119 -11.34 29.69 19.63
N SER A 120 -12.24 29.19 18.81
CA SER A 120 -12.28 27.79 18.40
C SER A 120 -12.45 27.69 16.89
N LEU A 121 -11.75 26.74 16.28
CA LEU A 121 -11.91 26.35 14.89
C LEU A 121 -12.23 24.86 14.80
N THR A 122 -13.16 24.50 13.91
CA THR A 122 -13.63 23.12 13.69
C THR A 122 -13.21 22.64 12.30
N PHE A 123 -12.79 21.38 12.21
CA PHE A 123 -12.17 20.78 11.04
C PHE A 123 -12.89 19.50 10.59
N PRO A 124 -12.79 19.14 9.30
CA PRO A 124 -13.35 17.89 8.80
C PRO A 124 -12.57 16.63 9.25
N PHE A 125 -11.42 16.81 9.88
CA PHE A 125 -10.45 15.80 10.31
C PHE A 125 -9.96 16.08 11.73
N THR A 126 -9.11 15.21 12.27
CA THR A 126 -8.46 15.37 13.57
C THR A 126 -7.24 16.28 13.47
N PRO A 127 -7.31 17.56 13.91
CA PRO A 127 -6.23 18.50 13.67
C PRO A 127 -5.02 18.20 14.56
N HIS A 128 -3.83 18.10 13.99
CA HIS A 128 -2.56 17.93 14.71
C HIS A 128 -1.67 19.17 14.66
N PHE A 129 -1.91 20.02 13.67
CA PHE A 129 -1.19 21.25 13.47
C PHE A 129 -2.18 22.33 13.06
N LEU A 130 -2.04 23.52 13.65
CA LEU A 130 -2.79 24.71 13.28
C LEU A 130 -1.85 25.91 13.29
N PHE A 131 -1.78 26.59 12.15
CA PHE A 131 -1.13 27.87 12.01
C PHE A 131 -2.18 28.94 11.70
N VAL A 132 -2.10 30.08 12.40
CA VAL A 132 -3.01 31.22 12.23
C VAL A 132 -2.20 32.47 11.96
N LEU A 133 -2.63 33.29 11.01
CA LEU A 133 -1.98 34.54 10.62
C LEU A 133 -3.02 35.66 10.53
N GLY A 134 -2.82 36.72 11.29
CA GLY A 134 -3.59 37.95 11.26
C GLY A 134 -2.97 39.00 10.34
N THR A 135 -3.80 39.89 9.82
CA THR A 135 -3.36 40.98 8.93
C THR A 135 -2.47 42.04 9.61
N SER A 136 -2.42 42.07 10.94
CA SER A 136 -1.60 43.00 11.74
C SER A 136 -0.26 42.40 12.17
N GLY A 137 0.23 41.33 11.52
CA GLY A 137 1.44 40.63 11.96
C GLY A 137 1.24 39.66 13.12
N ALA A 138 0.03 39.58 13.69
CA ALA A 138 -0.29 38.60 14.72
C ALA A 138 -0.28 37.18 14.16
N TYR A 139 0.34 36.20 14.85
CA TYR A 139 0.28 34.80 14.43
C TYR A 139 0.17 33.84 15.61
N ALA A 140 -0.33 32.64 15.35
CA ALA A 140 -0.35 31.54 16.31
C ALA A 140 0.13 30.25 15.67
N LEU A 141 0.87 29.45 16.45
CA LEU A 141 1.31 28.13 16.06
C LEU A 141 0.94 27.13 17.16
N PHE A 142 0.13 26.14 16.79
CA PHE A 142 -0.30 25.09 17.70
C PHE A 142 0.02 23.72 17.13
N ILE A 143 0.67 22.90 17.94
CA ILE A 143 0.98 21.51 17.63
C ILE A 143 0.32 20.66 18.73
N ARG A 144 -0.49 19.69 18.33
CA ARG A 144 -1.15 18.78 19.27
C ARG A 144 -0.08 18.02 20.05
N ASP A 145 -0.32 17.85 21.35
CA ASP A 145 0.55 17.14 22.29
C ASP A 145 1.96 17.76 22.47
N ALA A 146 2.20 18.96 21.94
CA ALA A 146 3.40 19.74 22.24
C ALA A 146 3.22 20.58 23.50
N ASP A 147 4.29 20.84 24.23
CA ASP A 147 4.25 21.74 25.41
C ASP A 147 4.31 23.23 25.04
N ILE A 148 4.52 23.55 23.75
CA ILE A 148 4.70 24.91 23.25
C ILE A 148 3.46 25.35 22.46
N TYR A 149 2.73 26.30 23.03
CA TYR A 149 1.61 26.97 22.39
C TYR A 149 1.87 28.47 22.37
N THR A 150 2.19 29.02 21.21
CA THR A 150 2.59 30.42 21.12
C THR A 150 1.65 31.22 20.25
N THR A 151 1.39 32.42 20.71
CA THR A 151 0.88 33.50 19.89
C THR A 151 1.85 34.67 19.93
N ASN A 152 1.92 35.42 18.84
CA ASN A 152 2.76 36.61 18.74
C ASN A 152 1.93 37.79 18.23
N ASN A 153 2.20 38.99 18.74
CA ASN A 153 1.75 40.25 18.16
C ASN A 153 2.84 41.31 18.34
N ASP A 154 3.37 41.85 17.24
CA ASP A 154 4.29 43.00 17.18
C ASP A 154 5.28 43.09 18.37
N SER A 155 6.08 42.04 18.58
CA SER A 155 7.17 41.88 19.58
C SER A 155 6.83 41.18 20.90
N HIS A 156 5.60 40.71 21.11
CA HIS A 156 5.22 39.98 22.33
C HIS A 156 4.87 38.52 22.02
N ILE A 157 5.59 37.56 22.60
CA ILE A 157 5.22 36.14 22.61
C ILE A 157 4.40 35.86 23.86
N SER A 158 3.24 35.24 23.72
CA SER A 158 2.46 34.73 24.85
C SER A 158 2.21 33.25 24.73
N TYR A 159 2.26 32.59 25.88
CA TYR A 159 1.78 31.23 26.02
C TYR A 159 0.26 31.27 26.19
N VAL A 160 -0.45 30.48 25.39
CA VAL A 160 -1.90 30.35 25.45
C VAL A 160 -2.27 28.94 25.87
N LYS A 161 -3.38 28.79 26.60
CA LYS A 161 -3.94 27.47 26.85
C LYS A 161 -4.63 27.01 25.56
N VAL A 162 -4.20 25.86 25.03
CA VAL A 162 -4.85 25.22 23.87
C VAL A 162 -5.56 23.95 24.33
N ILE A 163 -6.77 23.75 23.84
CA ILE A 163 -7.63 22.62 24.13
C ILE A 163 -7.91 21.94 22.79
N TRP A 164 -7.40 20.73 22.65
CA TRP A 164 -7.63 19.89 21.48
C TRP A 164 -8.85 19.01 21.72
N SER A 165 -9.67 18.85 20.68
CA SER A 165 -10.73 17.85 20.63
C SER A 165 -10.57 17.03 19.36
N ASP A 166 -11.42 16.03 19.16
CA ASP A 166 -11.38 15.18 17.97
C ASP A 166 -11.44 15.99 16.67
N ARG A 167 -12.14 17.13 16.66
CA ARG A 167 -12.35 17.91 15.42
C ARG A 167 -12.19 19.41 15.60
N SER A 168 -11.71 19.88 16.74
CA SER A 168 -11.56 21.31 16.98
C SER A 168 -10.30 21.64 17.76
N VAL A 169 -9.86 22.88 17.57
CA VAL A 169 -8.78 23.50 18.34
C VAL A 169 -9.35 24.76 18.96
N GLU A 170 -9.46 24.79 20.28
CA GLU A 170 -9.79 25.98 21.05
C GLU A 170 -8.53 26.53 21.71
N TRP A 171 -8.37 27.85 21.73
CA TRP A 171 -7.32 28.50 22.50
C TRP A 171 -7.86 29.69 23.29
N VAL A 172 -7.23 29.93 24.44
CA VAL A 172 -7.59 31.00 25.38
C VAL A 172 -6.46 32.01 25.45
N GLY A 173 -6.74 33.24 24.98
CA GLY A 173 -5.79 34.35 25.03
C GLY A 173 -5.58 34.86 26.46
N ASN A 174 -4.35 35.26 26.78
CA ASN A 174 -4.02 35.90 28.06
C ASN A 174 -4.39 37.39 28.09
N TYR A 175 -4.82 37.86 29.27
CA TYR A 175 -5.06 39.28 29.52
C TYR A 175 -3.76 39.97 29.90
N SER A 176 -3.19 40.73 28.99
CA SER A 176 -2.53 41.96 29.42
C SER A 176 -3.24 43.12 28.72
N THR A 177 -3.51 44.17 29.50
CA THR A 177 -4.59 45.16 29.39
C THR A 177 -4.53 46.11 28.19
N SER A 178 -3.90 45.73 27.09
CA SER A 178 -3.77 46.57 25.90
C SER A 178 -3.61 45.81 24.58
N HIS A 179 -3.45 44.48 24.61
CA HIS A 179 -3.23 43.69 23.38
C HIS A 179 -4.04 42.38 23.47
N LEU A 180 -4.94 42.14 22.51
CA LEU A 180 -5.63 40.86 22.41
C LEU A 180 -4.67 39.84 21.79
N ILE A 181 -3.83 39.22 22.63
CA ILE A 181 -2.73 38.35 22.18
C ILE A 181 -3.25 36.94 21.76
N GLY A 182 -4.55 36.70 21.72
CA GLY A 182 -5.14 35.41 21.36
C GLY A 182 -5.49 35.23 19.87
N CYS A 183 -4.87 35.96 18.94
CA CYS A 183 -5.29 35.99 17.53
C CYS A 183 -6.82 36.18 17.38
N ASN A 184 -7.37 37.08 18.18
CA ASN A 184 -8.81 37.28 18.26
C ASN A 184 -9.21 38.77 18.43
N ILE A 185 -8.44 39.68 17.83
CA ILE A 185 -8.74 41.12 17.86
C ILE A 185 -10.08 41.39 17.17
N ALA A 186 -10.96 42.14 17.82
CA ALA A 186 -12.27 42.47 17.27
C ALA A 186 -12.14 43.13 15.88
N ASN A 187 -12.92 42.66 14.92
CA ASN A 187 -12.95 43.12 13.53
C ASN A 187 -11.67 42.90 12.72
N GLN A 188 -10.70 42.15 13.24
CA GLN A 188 -9.50 41.79 12.50
C GLN A 188 -9.69 40.47 11.74
N LYS A 189 -9.24 40.42 10.48
CA LYS A 189 -9.26 39.19 9.69
C LYS A 189 -8.02 38.33 9.99
N TYR A 190 -8.26 37.04 10.14
CA TYR A 190 -7.24 36.01 10.31
C TYR A 190 -7.40 34.93 9.24
N TYR A 191 -6.29 34.41 8.76
CA TYR A 191 -6.20 33.23 7.93
C TYR A 191 -5.66 32.07 8.76
N TYR A 192 -6.03 30.84 8.41
CA TYR A 192 -5.47 29.67 9.05
C TYR A 192 -5.13 28.58 8.05
N TYR A 193 -4.17 27.75 8.43
CA TYR A 193 -3.81 26.50 7.78
C TYR A 193 -3.78 25.40 8.83
N ALA A 194 -4.54 24.33 8.61
CA ALA A 194 -4.65 23.22 9.53
C ALA A 194 -4.31 21.91 8.83
N VAL A 195 -3.65 21.01 9.56
CA VAL A 195 -3.20 19.72 9.05
C VAL A 195 -3.58 18.63 10.06
N GLY A 196 -4.08 17.50 9.55
CA GLY A 196 -4.50 16.38 10.38
C GLY A 196 -4.78 15.10 9.59
N TYR A 197 -5.53 14.19 10.22
CA TYR A 197 -5.96 12.91 9.65
C TYR A 197 -7.43 12.59 9.92
#